data_AF-A0A257LI28-F1
#
_entry.id   AF-A0A257LI28-F1
#
_cell.length_a   1.000
_cell.length_b   1.000
_cell.length_c   1.000
_cell.angle_alpha   90.00
_cell.angle_beta   90.00
_cell.angle_gamma   90.00
#
_symmetry.space_group_name_H-M   'P 1'
#
loop_
_entity.id
_entity.type
_entity.pdbx_description
1 polymer ?
#
loop_
_entity_poly.entity_id
_entity_poly.type
_entity_poly.pdbx_seq_one_letter_code
_entity_poly.pdbx_strand_id
1 'polypeptide(L)'
;MSNGQVRYRTADFEVGFHLARPGFSFLGLHTEDPANIGTNLLSAKPAFFAQGPQLHELGTAPALIPSVRCDITGKTRVRGATVAYDFTVGAQRYRLTTRDTLAWVSGAWTIGFRNSVAPSHALGRLVQEGEAGALALPLLVNFPRFGTWELASSSPLWGARSDCFRSSDLNILELKLGEQRTAEGLHRLPKGRFTATLTLRPKAPPAALRPAAP
;
A
#
# COMPACT_ATOMS: atom_id res chain seq x y z
N MET A 1 21.63 11.16 -0.31
CA MET A 1 20.28 11.48 -0.81
C MET A 1 20.41 11.66 -2.31
N SER A 2 19.75 10.86 -3.14
CA SER A 2 19.74 11.04 -4.60
C SER A 2 18.31 11.23 -5.07
N ASN A 3 18.11 12.13 -6.03
CA ASN A 3 16.88 12.29 -6.83
C ASN A 3 15.55 12.30 -6.07
N GLY A 4 15.44 13.05 -4.98
CA GLY A 4 14.17 13.28 -4.29
C GLY A 4 13.56 12.03 -3.61
N GLN A 5 14.40 11.06 -3.23
CA GLN A 5 13.98 9.88 -2.48
C GLN A 5 14.93 9.55 -1.33
N VAL A 6 14.42 8.78 -0.37
CA VAL A 6 15.20 8.17 0.73
C VAL A 6 14.99 6.66 0.67
N ARG A 7 16.10 5.90 0.70
CA ARG A 7 16.09 4.44 0.66
C ARG A 7 16.72 3.88 1.93
N TYR A 8 16.13 2.81 2.45
CA TYR A 8 16.65 2.01 3.56
C TYR A 8 16.80 0.58 3.09
N ARG A 9 17.96 0.00 3.34
CA ARG A 9 18.29 -1.38 3.00
C ARG A 9 18.64 -2.14 4.27
N THR A 10 18.12 -3.35 4.37
CA THR A 10 18.46 -4.34 5.41
C THR A 10 18.98 -5.61 4.72
N ALA A 11 19.29 -6.64 5.51
CA ALA A 11 19.63 -7.95 4.97
C ALA A 11 18.46 -8.53 4.16
N ASP A 12 17.24 -8.43 4.68
CA ASP A 12 16.07 -9.14 4.13
C ASP A 12 15.25 -8.33 3.12
N PHE A 13 15.39 -7.01 3.10
CA PHE A 13 14.56 -6.16 2.26
C PHE A 13 15.16 -4.78 1.95
N GLU A 14 14.51 -4.09 1.02
CA GLU A 14 14.78 -2.69 0.74
C GLU A 14 13.48 -1.89 0.53
N VAL A 15 13.40 -0.71 1.14
CA VAL A 15 12.26 0.21 1.02
C VAL A 15 12.73 1.60 0.64
N GLY A 16 11.96 2.28 -0.19
CA GLY A 16 12.22 3.65 -0.63
C GLY A 16 10.98 4.51 -0.49
N PHE A 17 11.19 5.79 -0.20
CA PHE A 17 10.15 6.80 0.01
C PHE A 17 10.43 8.03 -0.82
N HIS A 18 9.41 8.56 -1.50
CA HIS A 18 9.52 9.84 -2.18
C HIS A 18 9.55 11.01 -1.18
N LEU A 19 10.35 12.04 -1.45
CA LEU A 19 10.39 13.26 -0.64
C LEU A 19 9.38 14.30 -1.12
N ALA A 20 9.13 14.36 -2.43
CA ALA A 20 8.26 15.35 -3.07
C ALA A 20 6.78 14.95 -3.11
N ARG A 21 6.44 13.69 -2.77
CA ARG A 21 5.06 13.20 -2.72
C ARG A 21 4.94 12.02 -1.75
N PRO A 22 3.77 11.81 -1.13
CA PRO A 22 3.53 10.62 -0.32
C PRO A 22 3.47 9.37 -1.19
N GLY A 23 4.30 8.38 -0.89
CA GLY A 23 4.30 7.09 -1.59
C GLY A 23 5.64 6.38 -1.51
N PHE A 24 5.63 5.06 -1.67
CA PHE A 24 6.86 4.30 -1.83
C PHE A 24 7.52 4.62 -3.18
N SER A 25 8.83 4.77 -3.18
CA SER A 25 9.64 4.85 -4.41
C SER A 25 10.30 3.52 -4.75
N PHE A 26 10.42 2.63 -3.76
CA PHE A 26 11.04 1.32 -3.91
C PHE A 26 10.46 0.33 -2.90
N LEU A 27 10.22 -0.90 -3.34
CA LEU A 27 9.94 -2.02 -2.46
C LEU A 27 10.61 -3.27 -3.05
N GLY A 28 11.48 -3.92 -2.29
CA GLY A 28 12.19 -5.13 -2.71
C GLY A 28 12.37 -6.09 -1.53
N LEU A 29 12.50 -7.37 -1.85
CA LEU A 29 12.75 -8.47 -0.92
C LEU A 29 14.01 -9.21 -1.33
N HIS A 30 14.76 -9.70 -0.33
CA HIS A 30 16.01 -10.41 -0.50
C HIS A 30 15.94 -11.84 0.07
N THR A 31 14.73 -12.34 0.31
CA THR A 31 14.50 -13.54 1.13
C THR A 31 14.50 -14.86 0.36
N GLU A 32 14.51 -14.83 -0.98
CA GLU A 32 14.34 -16.03 -1.81
C GLU A 32 15.48 -16.21 -2.82
N ASP A 33 15.51 -15.45 -3.92
CA ASP A 33 16.55 -15.54 -4.97
C ASP A 33 17.54 -14.37 -4.87
N PRO A 34 18.82 -14.61 -4.52
CA PRO A 34 19.83 -13.56 -4.44
C PRO A 34 20.04 -12.80 -5.75
N ALA A 35 19.76 -13.41 -6.91
CA ALA A 35 19.89 -12.77 -8.22
C ALA A 35 18.87 -11.63 -8.42
N ASN A 36 17.80 -11.62 -7.64
CA ASN A 36 16.73 -10.63 -7.73
C ASN A 36 16.92 -9.43 -6.78
N ILE A 37 17.94 -9.44 -5.93
CA ILE A 37 18.25 -8.35 -5.00
C ILE A 37 18.43 -7.02 -5.76
N GLY A 38 17.82 -5.95 -5.23
CA GLY A 38 17.88 -4.62 -5.84
C GLY A 38 16.84 -4.38 -6.95
N THR A 39 15.99 -5.36 -7.25
CA THR A 39 14.84 -5.19 -8.17
C THR A 39 13.69 -4.48 -7.46
N ASN A 40 13.10 -3.47 -8.12
CA ASN A 40 11.92 -2.77 -7.62
C ASN A 40 10.63 -3.51 -7.99
N LEU A 41 9.85 -3.93 -7.00
CA LEU A 41 8.57 -4.62 -7.18
C LEU A 41 7.40 -3.67 -7.46
N LEU A 42 7.61 -2.36 -7.29
CA LEU A 42 6.56 -1.36 -7.49
C LEU A 42 6.31 -1.06 -8.96
N SER A 43 5.05 -0.74 -9.27
CA SER A 43 4.68 -0.14 -10.55
C SER A 43 5.06 1.34 -10.55
N ALA A 44 6.25 1.61 -11.08
CA ALA A 44 6.75 2.96 -11.36
C ALA A 44 6.95 3.09 -12.88
N LYS A 45 6.02 3.76 -13.55
CA LYS A 45 6.11 4.09 -14.99
C LYS A 45 6.14 5.62 -15.14
N PRO A 46 6.80 6.16 -16.18
CA PRO A 46 6.68 7.59 -16.49
C PRO A 46 5.20 8.01 -16.53
N ALA A 47 4.87 9.12 -15.88
CA ALA A 47 3.51 9.66 -15.76
C ALA A 47 2.45 8.79 -15.05
N PHE A 48 2.80 7.61 -14.51
CA PHE A 48 1.87 6.75 -13.77
C PHE A 48 2.46 6.31 -12.43
N PHE A 49 1.77 6.64 -11.33
CA PHE A 49 2.24 6.40 -9.97
C PHE A 49 1.16 5.79 -9.09
N ALA A 50 1.15 4.46 -8.91
CA ALA A 50 0.14 3.82 -8.08
C ALA A 50 0.56 3.70 -6.61
N GLN A 51 1.07 4.76 -5.98
CA GLN A 51 1.53 4.72 -4.57
C GLN A 51 0.98 5.88 -3.75
N GLY A 52 0.69 5.61 -2.47
CA GLY A 52 0.25 6.64 -1.52
C GLY A 52 -1.27 6.74 -1.41
N PRO A 53 -1.80 7.81 -0.80
CA PRO A 53 -3.19 7.89 -0.40
C PRO A 53 -4.12 8.13 -1.60
N GLN A 54 -5.38 7.73 -1.46
CA GLN A 54 -6.41 7.88 -2.48
C GLN A 54 -7.75 8.27 -1.83
N LEU A 55 -8.47 9.18 -2.46
CA LEU A 55 -9.80 9.61 -2.02
C LEU A 55 -10.63 10.13 -3.19
N HIS A 56 -11.82 9.56 -3.34
CA HIS A 56 -12.86 10.01 -4.27
C HIS A 56 -14.21 9.96 -3.54
N GLU A 57 -14.66 11.10 -3.02
CA GLU A 57 -15.94 11.22 -2.31
C GLU A 57 -17.12 11.10 -3.29
N LEU A 58 -18.20 10.49 -2.83
CA LEU A 58 -19.42 10.30 -3.61
C LEU A 58 -20.01 11.66 -4.02
N GLY A 59 -20.29 11.82 -5.31
CA GLY A 59 -20.90 13.04 -5.86
C GLY A 59 -19.92 14.21 -6.06
N THR A 60 -18.61 13.98 -5.93
CA THR A 60 -17.57 15.00 -6.15
C THR A 60 -16.54 14.53 -7.17
N ALA A 61 -15.74 15.45 -7.70
CA ALA A 61 -14.56 15.06 -8.47
C ALA A 61 -13.53 14.37 -7.55
N PRO A 62 -12.71 13.43 -8.06
CA PRO A 62 -11.70 12.77 -7.25
C PRO A 62 -10.75 13.79 -6.60
N ALA A 63 -10.69 13.77 -5.26
CA ALA A 63 -9.84 14.68 -4.50
C ALA A 63 -8.36 14.27 -4.61
N LEU A 64 -8.09 12.96 -4.54
CA LEU A 64 -6.75 12.41 -4.56
C LEU A 64 -6.73 11.07 -5.28
N ILE A 65 -5.99 10.97 -6.37
CA ILE A 65 -5.73 9.71 -7.07
C ILE A 65 -4.21 9.60 -7.24
N PRO A 66 -3.56 8.56 -6.68
CA PRO A 66 -2.11 8.37 -6.78
C PRO A 66 -1.58 8.47 -8.21
N SER A 67 -2.28 7.84 -9.15
CA SER A 67 -1.83 7.63 -10.52
C SER A 67 -1.78 8.90 -11.37
N VAL A 68 -2.41 9.98 -10.91
CA VAL A 68 -2.41 11.29 -11.58
C VAL A 68 -1.79 12.35 -10.68
N ARG A 69 -1.36 13.47 -11.27
CA ARG A 69 -0.93 14.63 -10.48
C ARG A 69 -2.13 15.22 -9.77
N CYS A 70 -1.92 15.54 -8.50
CA CYS A 70 -2.90 16.14 -7.61
C CYS A 70 -2.20 17.30 -6.88
N ASP A 71 -2.96 18.34 -6.57
CA ASP A 71 -2.44 19.47 -5.81
C ASP A 71 -2.32 19.08 -4.33
N ILE A 72 -1.10 18.70 -3.94
CA ILE A 72 -0.76 18.30 -2.58
C ILE A 72 0.26 19.29 -2.03
N THR A 73 -0.08 19.94 -0.93
CA THR A 73 0.86 20.80 -0.19
C THR A 73 1.19 20.15 1.15
N GLY A 74 2.46 20.03 1.51
CA GLY A 74 2.83 19.39 2.76
C GLY A 74 4.32 19.34 3.03
N LYS A 75 4.67 18.59 4.08
CA LYS A 75 6.05 18.37 4.50
C LYS A 75 6.32 16.89 4.66
N THR A 76 7.43 16.45 4.08
CA THR A 76 8.05 15.16 4.38
C THR A 76 9.15 15.37 5.42
N ARG A 77 9.14 14.58 6.49
CA ARG A 77 10.18 14.60 7.53
C ARG A 77 10.87 13.25 7.58
N VAL A 78 12.19 13.29 7.67
CA VAL A 78 13.04 12.10 7.75
C VAL A 78 13.86 12.19 9.03
N ARG A 79 13.75 11.20 9.91
CA ARG A 79 14.53 11.09 11.15
C ARG A 79 14.95 9.64 11.36
N GLY A 80 16.24 9.35 11.15
CA GLY A 80 16.73 7.97 11.18
C GLY A 80 15.99 7.12 10.15
N ALA A 81 15.44 5.98 10.56
CA ALA A 81 14.63 5.09 9.72
C ALA A 81 13.13 5.47 9.65
N THR A 82 12.74 6.63 10.21
CA THR A 82 11.35 7.09 10.20
C THR A 82 11.14 8.14 9.11
N VAL A 83 10.19 7.88 8.21
CA VAL A 83 9.69 8.85 7.23
C VAL A 83 8.24 9.17 7.55
N ALA A 84 7.91 10.46 7.66
CA ALA A 84 6.58 10.94 7.97
C ALA A 84 6.12 11.98 6.94
N TYR A 85 4.88 11.83 6.47
CA TYR A 85 4.21 12.79 5.59
C TYR A 85 3.11 13.53 6.39
N ASP A 86 3.09 14.86 6.31
CA ASP A 86 2.01 15.72 6.81
C ASP A 86 1.62 16.68 5.69
N PHE A 87 0.46 16.47 5.07
CA PHE A 87 0.07 17.18 3.86
C PHE A 87 -1.44 17.47 3.81
N THR A 88 -1.84 18.30 2.87
CA THR A 88 -3.22 18.68 2.58
C THR A 88 -3.54 18.49 1.10
N VAL A 89 -4.79 18.14 0.79
CA VAL A 89 -5.33 18.05 -0.57
C VAL A 89 -6.70 18.73 -0.55
N GLY A 90 -6.86 19.82 -1.31
CA GLY A 90 -8.02 20.70 -1.18
C GLY A 90 -8.24 21.18 0.26
N ALA A 91 -9.46 21.02 0.79
CA ALA A 91 -9.80 21.36 2.18
C ALA A 91 -9.41 20.28 3.22
N GLN A 92 -8.81 19.16 2.79
CA GLN A 92 -8.53 18.02 3.66
C GLN A 92 -7.07 18.01 4.09
N ARG A 93 -6.81 17.76 5.38
CA ARG A 93 -5.47 17.53 5.91
C ARG A 93 -5.26 16.05 6.20
N TYR A 94 -4.27 15.45 5.55
CA TYR A 94 -3.77 14.10 5.83
C TYR A 94 -2.80 14.13 7.01
N ARG A 95 -3.40 14.44 8.16
CA ARG A 95 -3.04 13.98 9.50
C ARG A 95 -4.34 13.42 10.10
N LEU A 96 -4.96 12.52 9.32
CA LEU A 96 -6.39 12.15 9.26
C LEU A 96 -7.30 12.76 10.36
N THR A 97 -8.00 13.83 9.99
CA THR A 97 -9.31 14.20 10.56
C THR A 97 -10.33 14.14 9.43
N THR A 98 -11.14 13.09 9.38
CA THR A 98 -12.20 12.90 8.39
C THR A 98 -13.47 13.64 8.82
N ARG A 99 -14.27 14.09 7.85
CA ARG A 99 -15.68 14.47 8.04
C ARG A 99 -16.54 13.25 7.71
N ASP A 100 -17.72 13.12 8.32
CA ASP A 100 -18.63 11.99 8.02
C ASP A 100 -19.10 12.09 6.57
N THR A 101 -18.62 11.18 5.71
CA THR A 101 -18.90 11.21 4.27
C THR A 101 -18.89 9.80 3.65
N LEU A 102 -19.36 9.69 2.41
CA LEU A 102 -19.28 8.49 1.58
C LEU A 102 -18.25 8.68 0.47
N ALA A 103 -17.54 7.61 0.12
CA ALA A 103 -16.55 7.60 -0.95
C ALA A 103 -16.72 6.40 -1.88
N TRP A 104 -16.54 6.65 -3.19
CA TRP A 104 -16.37 5.61 -4.21
C TRP A 104 -15.06 4.86 -4.02
N VAL A 105 -13.99 5.59 -3.67
CA VAL A 105 -12.68 5.03 -3.41
C VAL A 105 -12.04 5.75 -2.23
N SER A 106 -11.52 4.98 -1.28
CA SER A 106 -10.70 5.48 -0.17
C SER A 106 -9.57 4.50 0.11
N GLY A 107 -8.37 5.03 0.29
CA GLY A 107 -7.21 4.29 0.76
C GLY A 107 -6.31 5.23 1.53
N ALA A 108 -6.07 4.92 2.81
CA ALA A 108 -5.04 5.59 3.59
C ALA A 108 -3.66 5.41 2.94
N TRP A 109 -3.43 4.25 2.31
CA TRP A 109 -2.23 4.00 1.52
C TRP A 109 -2.45 2.93 0.45
N THR A 110 -2.23 3.27 -0.81
CA THR A 110 -2.24 2.34 -1.94
C THR A 110 -0.80 1.95 -2.31
N ILE A 111 -0.60 0.67 -2.62
CA ILE A 111 0.66 0.13 -3.12
C ILE A 111 0.39 -0.60 -4.43
N GLY A 112 0.93 -0.08 -5.53
CA GLY A 112 0.86 -0.69 -6.85
C GLY A 112 2.07 -1.57 -7.13
N PHE A 113 1.85 -2.83 -7.46
CA PHE A 113 2.88 -3.81 -7.82
C PHE A 113 2.93 -4.01 -9.33
N ARG A 114 4.15 -4.19 -9.84
CA ARG A 114 4.39 -4.38 -11.27
C ARG A 114 4.37 -5.87 -11.61
N ASN A 115 3.29 -6.32 -12.25
CA ASN A 115 3.12 -7.73 -12.58
C ASN A 115 4.16 -8.23 -13.60
N SER A 116 4.66 -7.36 -14.50
CA SER A 116 5.77 -7.70 -15.41
C SER A 116 7.11 -7.96 -14.72
N VAL A 117 7.26 -7.58 -13.43
CA VAL A 117 8.45 -7.89 -12.63
C VAL A 117 8.20 -9.17 -11.84
N ALA A 118 7.07 -9.22 -11.13
CA ALA A 118 6.61 -10.39 -10.43
C ALA A 118 5.09 -10.38 -10.34
N PRO A 119 4.39 -11.48 -10.68
CA PRO A 119 2.98 -11.59 -10.38
C PRO A 119 2.80 -11.55 -8.85
N SER A 120 2.04 -10.58 -8.35
CA SER A 120 1.83 -10.41 -6.91
C SER A 120 0.50 -11.02 -6.48
N HIS A 121 0.47 -11.68 -5.33
CA HIS A 121 -0.74 -12.32 -4.81
C HIS A 121 -0.95 -11.96 -3.34
N ALA A 122 -2.12 -11.40 -3.01
CA ALA A 122 -2.52 -11.19 -1.63
C ALA A 122 -3.26 -12.42 -1.11
N LEU A 123 -2.77 -13.00 -0.01
CA LEU A 123 -3.33 -14.17 0.65
C LEU A 123 -3.77 -13.74 2.06
N GLY A 124 -5.07 -13.81 2.32
CA GLY A 124 -5.64 -13.45 3.61
C GLY A 124 -7.07 -13.92 3.72
N ARG A 125 -7.66 -13.77 4.91
CA ARG A 125 -9.08 -14.10 5.09
C ARG A 125 -9.94 -13.09 4.33
N LEU A 126 -10.78 -13.58 3.42
CA LEU A 126 -11.75 -12.76 2.70
C LEU A 126 -12.77 -12.16 3.66
N VAL A 127 -13.07 -10.89 3.46
CA VAL A 127 -14.21 -10.21 4.08
C VAL A 127 -15.36 -10.26 3.08
N GLN A 128 -16.45 -10.92 3.45
CA GLN A 128 -17.59 -11.19 2.55
C GLN A 128 -18.58 -10.02 2.45
N GLU A 129 -18.29 -8.90 3.10
CA GLU A 129 -19.17 -7.73 3.14
C GLU A 129 -18.54 -6.55 2.41
N GLY A 130 -19.37 -5.91 1.58
CA GLY A 130 -19.04 -4.71 0.84
C GLY A 130 -18.25 -4.99 -0.44
N GLU A 131 -17.00 -4.54 -0.48
CA GLU A 131 -16.21 -4.53 -1.71
C GLU A 131 -15.53 -5.86 -2.05
N ALA A 132 -15.42 -6.16 -3.35
CA ALA A 132 -14.65 -7.30 -3.82
C ALA A 132 -13.15 -7.13 -3.49
N GLY A 133 -12.49 -8.24 -3.18
CA GLY A 133 -11.06 -8.25 -2.86
C GLY A 133 -10.73 -7.74 -1.45
N ALA A 134 -11.74 -7.48 -0.61
CA ALA A 134 -11.54 -7.12 0.79
C ALA A 134 -10.89 -8.27 1.57
N LEU A 135 -9.83 -7.94 2.31
CA LEU A 135 -9.05 -8.88 3.11
C LEU A 135 -8.92 -8.36 4.54
N ALA A 136 -9.02 -9.28 5.49
CA ALA A 136 -8.68 -9.03 6.88
C ALA A 136 -7.16 -9.19 7.10
N LEU A 137 -6.62 -8.42 8.03
CA LEU A 137 -5.27 -8.64 8.55
C LEU A 137 -5.26 -9.76 9.62
N PRO A 138 -4.14 -10.48 9.79
CA PRO A 138 -2.93 -10.40 8.97
C PRO A 138 -3.15 -10.95 7.56
N LEU A 139 -2.42 -10.41 6.59
CA LEU A 139 -2.38 -10.90 5.22
C LEU A 139 -0.94 -11.02 4.73
N LEU A 140 -0.72 -11.88 3.74
CA LEU A 140 0.54 -12.06 3.05
C LEU A 140 0.44 -11.49 1.64
N VAL A 141 1.50 -10.84 1.15
CA VAL A 141 1.65 -10.45 -0.25
C VAL A 141 2.87 -11.18 -0.79
N ASN A 142 2.64 -12.18 -1.62
CA ASN A 142 3.69 -13.02 -2.19
C ASN A 142 4.14 -12.52 -3.56
N PHE A 143 5.45 -12.55 -3.78
CA PHE A 143 6.14 -12.22 -5.02
C PHE A 143 7.05 -13.40 -5.35
N PRO A 144 6.62 -14.34 -6.21
CA PRO A 144 7.40 -15.54 -6.52
C PRO A 144 8.82 -15.19 -6.95
N ARG A 145 9.83 -15.89 -6.39
CA ARG A 145 11.27 -15.64 -6.57
C ARG A 145 11.83 -14.41 -5.84
N PHE A 146 11.00 -13.64 -5.13
CA PHE A 146 11.46 -12.50 -4.33
C PHE A 146 11.15 -12.73 -2.85
N GLY A 147 10.01 -13.34 -2.54
CA GLY A 147 9.56 -13.70 -1.21
C GLY A 147 8.18 -13.13 -0.87
N THR A 148 7.89 -13.03 0.43
CA THR A 148 6.57 -12.59 0.92
C THR A 148 6.68 -11.43 1.91
N TRP A 149 5.77 -10.47 1.81
CA TRP A 149 5.50 -9.49 2.86
C TRP A 149 4.32 -9.94 3.72
N GLU A 150 4.50 -10.08 5.03
CA GLU A 150 3.39 -10.14 6.00
C GLU A 150 3.00 -8.73 6.41
N LEU A 151 1.72 -8.38 6.24
CA LEU A 151 1.12 -7.18 6.76
C LEU A 151 0.28 -7.53 7.98
N ALA A 152 0.59 -6.92 9.10
CA ALA A 152 -0.08 -7.20 10.36
C ALA A 152 -0.25 -5.93 11.21
N SER A 153 -1.34 -5.90 11.98
CA SER A 153 -1.65 -4.85 12.95
C SER A 153 -2.41 -5.48 14.12
N SER A 154 -2.20 -4.98 15.33
CA SER A 154 -3.03 -5.31 16.50
C SER A 154 -4.30 -4.47 16.57
N SER A 155 -4.36 -3.36 15.84
CA SER A 155 -5.53 -2.50 15.76
C SER A 155 -6.56 -3.07 14.76
N PRO A 156 -7.85 -3.12 15.12
CA PRO A 156 -8.94 -3.52 14.21
C PRO A 156 -9.31 -2.43 13.20
N LEU A 157 -8.69 -1.24 13.27
CA LEU A 157 -9.00 -0.11 12.39
C LEU A 157 -8.48 -0.32 10.96
N TRP A 158 -7.54 -1.24 10.76
CA TRP A 158 -6.98 -1.50 9.45
C TRP A 158 -7.85 -2.48 8.65
N GLY A 159 -8.20 -2.08 7.44
CA GLY A 159 -8.69 -2.97 6.38
C GLY A 159 -7.68 -3.04 5.25
N ALA A 160 -7.78 -4.09 4.43
CA ALA A 160 -7.07 -4.17 3.17
C ALA A 160 -8.03 -4.54 2.04
N ARG A 161 -7.67 -4.16 0.82
CA ARG A 161 -8.26 -4.67 -0.41
C ARG A 161 -7.16 -4.95 -1.42
N SER A 162 -7.24 -6.11 -2.06
CA SER A 162 -6.39 -6.43 -3.21
C SER A 162 -7.23 -6.36 -4.48
N ASP A 163 -6.70 -5.73 -5.52
CA ASP A 163 -7.35 -5.65 -6.83
C ASP A 163 -6.33 -5.76 -7.98
N CYS A 164 -6.81 -6.09 -9.18
CA CYS A 164 -6.00 -6.31 -10.37
C CYS A 164 -6.53 -5.48 -11.55
N PHE A 165 -5.74 -4.50 -11.99
CA PHE A 165 -5.97 -3.78 -13.23
C PHE A 165 -5.22 -4.45 -14.38
N ARG A 166 -5.85 -5.50 -14.92
CA ARG A 166 -5.26 -6.34 -15.99
C ARG A 166 -4.78 -5.53 -17.19
N SER A 167 -5.54 -4.52 -17.61
CA SER A 167 -5.17 -3.65 -18.75
C SER A 167 -3.89 -2.85 -18.52
N SER A 168 -3.48 -2.67 -17.26
CA SER A 168 -2.30 -1.89 -16.87
C SER A 168 -1.16 -2.74 -16.34
N ASP A 169 -1.33 -4.08 -16.32
CA ASP A 169 -0.40 -5.04 -15.74
C ASP A 169 0.00 -4.65 -14.29
N LEU A 170 -1.03 -4.35 -13.51
CA LEU A 170 -0.92 -3.74 -12.19
C LEU A 170 -1.82 -4.47 -11.21
N ASN A 171 -1.23 -4.92 -10.11
CA ASN A 171 -1.99 -5.27 -8.92
C ASN A 171 -1.87 -4.14 -7.92
N ILE A 172 -2.96 -3.85 -7.22
CA ILE A 172 -2.95 -2.87 -6.14
C ILE A 172 -3.30 -3.55 -4.82
N LEU A 173 -2.65 -3.07 -3.77
CA LEU A 173 -3.05 -3.30 -2.40
C LEU A 173 -3.44 -1.96 -1.79
N GLU A 174 -4.71 -1.80 -1.46
CA GLU A 174 -5.23 -0.65 -0.73
C GLU A 174 -5.25 -0.97 0.75
N LEU A 175 -4.64 -0.10 1.54
CA LEU A 175 -4.68 -0.11 2.99
C LEU A 175 -5.65 0.97 3.45
N LYS A 176 -6.65 0.56 4.19
CA LYS A 176 -7.78 1.36 4.68
C LYS A 176 -7.60 1.54 6.19
N LEU A 177 -7.70 2.78 6.68
CA LEU A 177 -7.68 3.11 8.11
C LEU A 177 -8.99 3.76 8.57
N GLY A 178 -9.80 3.00 9.31
CA GLY A 178 -11.01 3.48 9.98
C GLY A 178 -12.24 3.62 9.07
N GLU A 179 -12.13 3.32 7.77
CA GLU A 179 -13.28 3.27 6.87
C GLU A 179 -14.21 2.10 7.21
N GLN A 180 -15.51 2.35 7.08
CA GLN A 180 -16.55 1.34 7.19
C GLN A 180 -17.04 0.97 5.78
N ARG A 181 -17.11 -0.32 5.49
CA ARG A 181 -17.67 -0.81 4.22
C ARG A 181 -19.19 -0.70 4.26
N THR A 182 -19.79 -0.38 3.13
CA THR A 182 -21.25 -0.46 2.95
C THR A 182 -21.61 -1.67 2.09
N ALA A 183 -22.85 -2.15 2.20
CA ALA A 183 -23.33 -3.30 1.44
C ALA A 183 -23.26 -3.09 -0.09
N GLU A 184 -23.35 -1.85 -0.54
CA GLU A 184 -23.30 -1.43 -1.94
C GLU A 184 -21.86 -1.32 -2.48
N GLY A 185 -20.85 -1.58 -1.65
CA GLY A 185 -19.44 -1.50 -2.03
C GLY A 185 -18.84 -0.10 -1.94
N LEU A 186 -19.46 0.83 -1.19
CA LEU A 186 -18.91 2.15 -0.88
C LEU A 186 -18.10 2.13 0.42
N HIS A 187 -17.46 3.26 0.72
CA HIS A 187 -16.81 3.53 1.99
C HIS A 187 -17.50 4.66 2.73
N ARG A 188 -17.96 4.39 3.96
CA ARG A 188 -18.27 5.45 4.92
C ARG A 188 -16.98 5.83 5.65
N LEU A 189 -16.65 7.11 5.61
CA LEU A 189 -15.52 7.72 6.31
C LEU A 189 -16.08 8.40 7.55
N PRO A 190 -16.19 7.71 8.71
CA PRO A 190 -16.75 8.33 9.90
C PRO A 190 -15.93 9.55 10.32
N LYS A 191 -16.59 10.58 10.88
CA LYS A 191 -15.89 11.74 11.43
C LYS A 191 -15.02 11.30 12.61
N GLY A 192 -13.76 11.72 12.63
CA GLY A 192 -12.89 11.48 13.77
C GLY A 192 -11.42 11.50 13.43
N ARG A 193 -10.60 11.15 14.43
CA ARG A 193 -9.17 10.91 14.25
C ARG A 193 -8.90 9.42 14.46
N PHE A 194 -8.37 8.79 13.42
CA PHE A 194 -7.98 7.38 13.46
C PHE A 194 -6.46 7.29 13.49
N THR A 195 -5.92 6.38 14.30
CA THR A 195 -4.48 6.17 14.41
C THR A 195 -4.25 4.71 14.72
N ALA A 196 -3.42 4.06 13.90
CA ALA A 196 -3.01 2.68 14.07
C ALA A 196 -1.64 2.47 13.42
N THR A 197 -0.94 1.43 13.86
CA THR A 197 0.35 1.04 13.30
C THR A 197 0.18 -0.25 12.51
N LEU A 198 0.58 -0.21 11.24
CA LEU A 198 0.70 -1.38 10.40
C LEU A 198 2.18 -1.77 10.29
N THR A 199 2.47 -3.05 10.46
CA THR A 199 3.82 -3.59 10.30
C THR A 199 3.89 -4.42 9.02
N LEU A 200 4.90 -4.14 8.21
CA LEU A 200 5.30 -4.97 7.07
C LEU A 200 6.54 -5.76 7.49
N ARG A 201 6.47 -7.09 7.45
CA ARG A 201 7.60 -7.97 7.78
C ARG A 201 7.95 -8.86 6.59
N PRO A 202 9.22 -8.95 6.18
CA PRO A 202 9.62 -9.95 5.21
C PRO A 202 9.43 -11.34 5.82
N LYS A 203 8.94 -12.28 5.03
CA LYS A 203 8.85 -13.69 5.36
C LYS A 203 9.62 -14.45 4.31
N ALA A 204 10.61 -15.22 4.75
CA ALA A 204 11.16 -16.28 3.93
C ALA A 204 10.17 -17.45 3.94
N PRO A 205 9.91 -18.11 2.80
CA PRO A 205 9.33 -19.44 2.85
C PRO A 205 10.24 -20.34 3.71
N PRO A 206 9.68 -21.27 4.51
CA PRO A 206 10.51 -22.26 5.19
C PRO A 206 11.37 -23.00 4.17
N ALA A 207 12.57 -23.41 4.58
CA ALA A 207 13.54 -24.06 3.70
C ALA A 207 12.88 -25.17 2.87
N ALA A 208 13.24 -25.24 1.59
CA ALA A 208 12.70 -26.24 0.67
C ALA A 208 12.73 -27.61 1.33
N LEU A 209 11.57 -28.26 1.36
CA LEU A 209 11.47 -29.64 1.80
C LEU A 209 12.47 -30.46 0.98
N ARG A 210 13.23 -31.33 1.67
CA ARG A 210 14.23 -32.18 1.02
C ARG A 210 13.55 -32.96 -0.12
N PRO A 211 14.26 -33.37 -1.18
CA PRO A 211 13.67 -34.15 -2.27
C PRO A 211 12.93 -35.43 -1.83
N ALA A 212 13.22 -35.93 -0.63
CA ALA A 212 12.59 -37.09 -0.01
C ALA A 212 11.59 -36.73 1.11
N ALA A 213 11.10 -35.49 1.16
CA ALA A 213 10.00 -35.14 2.03
C ALA A 213 8.72 -35.85 1.56
N PRO A 214 7.90 -36.37 2.48
CA PRO A 214 6.70 -37.13 2.16
C PRO A 214 5.66 -36.32 1.38
#